data_AF-A0A7K3LF15-F1
#
_entry.id   AF-A0A7K3LF15-F1
#
_cell.length_a   1.000
_cell.length_b   1.000
_cell.length_c   1.000
_cell.angle_alpha   90.00
_cell.angle_beta   90.00
_cell.angle_gamma   90.00
#
_symmetry.space_group_name_H-M   'P 1'
#
loop_
_entity.id
_entity.type
_entity.pdbx_description
1 polymer ?
#
loop_
_entity_poly.entity_id
_entity_poly.type
_entity_poly.pdbx_seq_one_letter_code
_entity_poly.pdbx_strand_id
1 'polypeptide(L)'
;MRVADITSNRAVGFGVSAEIFTTLDYGVCQLWAAALRRAGFGGIRYWARHDLEHTAACVAVFGAAGAPGEGVRDPLQSPVTEHLSARPDLIAAFESATGVTVLPVPDVDAIISRGDARDG
;
A
#
# COMPACT_ATOMS: atom_id res chain seq x y z
N MET A 1 19.66 -6.73 -15.44
CA MET A 1 18.23 -7.12 -15.56
C MET A 1 17.47 -5.98 -16.23
N ARG A 2 16.62 -6.24 -17.22
CA ARG A 2 15.78 -5.22 -17.87
C ARG A 2 14.42 -5.15 -17.18
N VAL A 3 13.97 -3.95 -16.81
CA VAL A 3 12.66 -3.72 -16.18
C VAL A 3 11.76 -2.90 -17.09
N ALA A 4 10.45 -3.13 -17.00
CA ALA A 4 9.46 -2.26 -17.63
C ALA A 4 9.35 -0.97 -16.81
N ASP A 5 9.66 0.16 -17.42
CA ASP A 5 9.53 1.47 -16.76
C ASP A 5 8.12 2.03 -16.96
N ILE A 6 7.24 1.69 -16.02
CA ILE A 6 5.85 2.16 -16.03
C ILE A 6 5.69 3.55 -15.41
N THR A 7 6.76 4.15 -14.89
CA THR A 7 6.75 5.56 -14.45
C THR A 7 6.83 6.55 -15.60
N SER A 8 7.22 6.10 -16.80
CA SER A 8 7.32 6.94 -17.98
C SER A 8 5.94 7.29 -18.52
N ASN A 9 5.69 8.57 -18.82
CA ASN A 9 4.46 9.00 -19.50
C ASN A 9 4.24 8.28 -20.84
N ARG A 10 5.29 7.74 -21.48
CA ARG A 10 5.17 6.94 -22.70
C ARG A 10 4.41 5.62 -22.48
N ALA A 11 4.33 5.14 -21.24
CA ALA A 11 3.62 3.92 -20.87
C ALA A 11 2.11 4.00 -21.16
N VAL A 12 1.53 5.22 -21.25
CA VAL A 12 0.13 5.43 -21.63
C VAL A 12 -0.18 4.82 -23.01
N GLY A 13 0.79 4.78 -23.92
CA GLY A 13 0.65 4.15 -25.24
C GLY A 13 0.46 2.63 -25.19
N PHE A 14 0.68 2.02 -24.02
CA PHE A 14 0.46 0.60 -23.74
C PHE A 14 -0.74 0.37 -22.80
N GLY A 15 -1.60 1.39 -22.61
CA GLY A 15 -2.78 1.31 -21.76
C GLY A 15 -2.49 1.39 -20.25
N VAL A 16 -1.28 1.80 -19.86
CA VAL A 16 -0.93 1.98 -18.45
C VAL A 16 -1.59 3.25 -17.91
N SER A 17 -2.25 3.12 -16.76
CA SER A 17 -2.87 4.20 -15.99
C SER A 17 -2.34 4.22 -14.55
N ALA A 18 -2.71 5.23 -13.76
CA ALA A 18 -2.34 5.31 -12.35
C ALA A 18 -2.88 4.14 -11.50
N GLU A 19 -3.89 3.40 -11.98
CA GLU A 19 -4.43 2.22 -11.33
C GLU A 19 -3.36 1.16 -11.04
N ILE A 20 -2.34 1.05 -11.91
CA ILE A 20 -1.24 0.11 -11.73
C ILE A 20 -0.43 0.37 -10.45
N PHE A 21 -0.50 1.59 -9.90
CA PHE A 21 0.20 1.97 -8.68
C PHE A 21 -0.66 1.86 -7.43
N THR A 22 -1.99 1.85 -7.57
CA THR A 22 -2.92 2.08 -6.45
C THR A 22 -3.88 0.94 -6.18
N THR A 23 -4.11 0.04 -7.15
CA THR A 23 -5.07 -1.06 -6.98
C THR A 23 -4.67 -2.05 -5.88
N LEU A 24 -5.67 -2.59 -5.19
CA LEU A 24 -5.52 -3.68 -4.22
C LEU A 24 -5.87 -5.05 -4.82
N ASP A 25 -6.32 -5.09 -6.07
CA ASP A 25 -6.63 -6.34 -6.77
C ASP A 25 -5.33 -7.06 -7.17
N TYR A 26 -4.93 -8.01 -6.33
CA TYR A 26 -3.74 -8.83 -6.58
C TYR A 26 -3.86 -9.69 -7.84
N GLY A 27 -5.07 -10.09 -8.25
CA GLY A 27 -5.28 -10.88 -9.46
C GLY A 27 -4.93 -10.08 -10.71
N VAL A 28 -5.39 -8.83 -10.77
CA VAL A 28 -5.02 -7.89 -11.84
C VAL A 28 -3.51 -7.62 -11.85
N CYS A 29 -2.91 -7.38 -10.68
CA CYS A 29 -1.46 -7.20 -10.54
C CYS A 29 -0.66 -8.39 -11.08
N GLN A 30 -1.09 -9.62 -10.79
CA GLN A 30 -0.46 -10.84 -11.30
C GLN A 30 -0.61 -10.99 -12.81
N LEU A 31 -1.76 -10.61 -13.39
CA LEU A 31 -1.96 -10.61 -14.84
C LEU A 31 -1.00 -9.66 -15.56
N TRP A 32 -0.82 -8.44 -15.02
CA TRP A 32 0.17 -7.48 -15.54
C TRP A 32 1.60 -8.01 -15.41
N ALA A 33 1.96 -8.56 -14.25
CA ALA A 33 3.28 -9.15 -14.03
C ALA A 33 3.56 -10.29 -15.04
N ALA A 34 2.58 -11.16 -15.28
CA ALA A 34 2.69 -12.23 -16.26
C ALA A 34 2.83 -11.70 -17.69
N ALA A 35 2.08 -10.66 -18.07
CA ALA A 35 2.17 -10.04 -19.39
C ALA A 35 3.55 -9.40 -19.62
N LEU A 36 4.07 -8.65 -18.65
CA LEU A 36 5.37 -8.01 -18.73
C LEU A 36 6.51 -9.02 -18.73
N ARG A 37 6.39 -10.12 -17.97
CA ARG A 37 7.34 -11.24 -18.04
C ARG A 37 7.34 -11.87 -19.43
N ARG A 38 6.17 -12.14 -20.03
CA ARG A 38 6.06 -12.67 -21.40
C ARG A 38 6.67 -11.72 -22.44
N ALA A 39 6.63 -10.41 -22.20
CA ALA A 39 7.29 -9.40 -23.04
C ALA A 39 8.82 -9.33 -22.84
N GLY A 40 9.40 -10.18 -22.00
CA GLY A 40 10.85 -10.29 -21.78
C GLY A 40 11.43 -9.38 -20.70
N PHE A 41 10.58 -8.77 -19.86
CA PHE A 41 11.05 -8.00 -18.71
C PHE A 41 11.27 -8.89 -17.48
N GLY A 42 12.30 -8.57 -16.70
CA GLY A 42 12.60 -9.22 -15.42
C GLY A 42 11.94 -8.56 -14.21
N GLY A 43 11.20 -7.47 -14.40
CA GLY A 43 10.55 -6.73 -13.33
C GLY A 43 9.91 -5.44 -13.82
N ILE A 44 9.43 -4.64 -12.87
CA ILE A 44 8.80 -3.33 -13.09
C ILE A 44 9.45 -2.26 -12.24
N ARG A 45 9.56 -1.04 -12.78
CA ARG A 45 9.87 0.18 -12.03
C ARG A 45 8.59 1.01 -11.90
N TYR A 46 8.17 1.33 -10.68
CA TYR A 46 6.84 1.85 -10.38
C TYR A 46 6.83 2.90 -9.25
N TRP A 47 5.76 3.67 -9.12
CA TRP A 47 5.57 4.60 -8.01
C TRP A 47 4.95 3.91 -6.79
N ALA A 48 5.48 4.19 -5.60
CA ALA A 48 4.88 3.68 -4.38
C ALA A 48 3.53 4.36 -4.13
N ARG A 49 2.48 3.59 -3.83
CA ARG A 49 1.13 4.14 -3.56
C ARG A 49 1.08 5.17 -2.42
N HIS A 50 2.08 5.16 -1.54
CA HIS A 50 2.18 6.03 -0.37
C HIS A 50 3.20 7.17 -0.55
N ASP A 51 3.93 7.21 -1.67
CA ASP A 51 4.80 8.34 -2.02
C ASP A 51 4.02 9.27 -2.95
N LEU A 52 3.34 10.26 -2.37
CA LEU A 52 2.51 11.21 -3.12
C LEU A 52 3.34 12.21 -3.95
N GLU A 53 4.62 12.36 -3.61
CA GLU A 53 5.52 13.30 -4.28
C GLU A 53 6.33 12.62 -5.40
N HIS A 54 6.25 11.29 -5.53
CA HIS A 54 7.02 10.49 -6.49
C HIS A 54 8.54 10.77 -6.40
N THR A 55 9.03 10.94 -5.17
CA THR A 55 10.44 11.26 -4.88
C THR A 55 11.36 10.08 -5.14
N ALA A 56 10.88 8.85 -4.93
CA ALA A 56 11.64 7.63 -5.18
C ALA A 56 10.80 6.58 -5.91
N ALA A 57 11.37 6.02 -6.98
CA ALA A 57 10.74 4.90 -7.68
C ALA A 57 11.09 3.56 -7.03
N CYS A 58 10.10 2.68 -6.91
CA CYS A 58 10.27 1.31 -6.49
C CYS A 58 10.62 0.39 -7.66
N VAL A 59 11.23 -0.76 -7.35
CA VAL A 59 11.46 -1.84 -8.31
C VAL A 59 10.92 -3.14 -7.73
N ALA A 60 10.04 -3.80 -8.49
CA ALA A 60 9.61 -5.17 -8.19
C ALA A 60 10.18 -6.13 -9.24
N VAL A 61 10.74 -7.26 -8.77
CA VAL A 61 11.41 -8.25 -9.61
C VAL A 61 10.54 -9.48 -9.78
N PHE A 62 10.45 -9.99 -11.00
CA PHE A 62 9.75 -11.25 -11.25
C PHE A 62 10.68 -12.43 -10.98
N GLY A 63 10.28 -13.33 -10.10
CA GLY A 63 11.07 -14.49 -9.73
C GLY A 63 10.19 -15.57 -9.11
N ALA A 64 10.83 -16.59 -8.56
CA ALA A 64 10.15 -17.40 -7.55
C ALA A 64 9.80 -16.46 -6.38
N ALA A 65 8.56 -16.55 -5.88
CA ALA A 65 8.26 -15.94 -4.59
C ALA A 65 9.24 -16.54 -3.56
N GLY A 66 9.86 -15.70 -2.74
CA GLY A 66 10.62 -16.20 -1.60
C GLY A 66 9.69 -17.07 -0.76
N ALA A 67 10.20 -18.16 -0.18
CA ALA A 67 9.43 -18.88 0.83
C ALA A 67 8.96 -17.85 1.86
N PRO A 68 7.66 -17.80 2.22
CA PRO A 68 7.23 -17.00 3.34
C PRO A 68 8.12 -17.38 4.52
N GLY A 69 8.96 -16.45 4.98
CA GLY A 69 9.81 -16.71 6.12
C GLY A 69 8.91 -17.16 7.28
N GLU A 70 9.40 -18.10 8.07
CA GLU A 70 8.71 -18.50 9.30
C GLU A 70 8.38 -17.23 10.11
N GLY A 71 7.08 -17.00 10.34
CA GLY A 71 6.59 -15.75 10.93
C GLY A 71 6.38 -14.61 9.93
N VAL A 72 5.71 -14.84 8.78
CA VAL A 72 5.14 -13.78 7.93
C VAL A 72 4.41 -12.80 8.84
N ARG A 73 5.07 -11.68 9.11
CA ARG A 73 4.54 -10.62 9.95
C ARG A 73 3.43 -9.98 9.15
N ASP A 74 2.30 -9.74 9.81
CA ASP A 74 1.25 -8.88 9.27
C ASP A 74 1.94 -7.62 8.70
N PRO A 75 1.77 -7.30 7.40
CA PRO A 75 2.37 -6.11 6.79
C PRO A 75 2.02 -4.80 7.50
N LEU A 76 0.97 -4.80 8.33
CA LEU A 76 0.55 -3.68 9.18
C LEU A 76 1.28 -3.65 10.53
N GLN A 77 1.99 -4.72 10.90
CA GLN A 77 2.77 -4.85 12.13
C GLN A 77 4.26 -4.69 11.80
N SER A 78 4.69 -3.43 11.67
CA SER A 78 6.12 -3.09 11.58
C SER A 78 6.71 -3.01 12.99
N PRO A 79 7.73 -3.80 13.35
CA PRO A 79 8.39 -3.71 14.65
C PRO A 79 9.22 -2.41 14.82
N VAL A 80 9.36 -1.62 13.74
CA VAL A 80 10.19 -0.41 13.69
C VAL A 80 9.35 0.87 13.67
N THR A 81 8.02 0.75 13.59
CA THR A 81 7.13 1.90 13.56
C THR A 81 6.51 2.07 14.94
N GLU A 82 6.83 3.17 15.62
CA GLU A 82 6.09 3.58 16.80
C GLU A 82 4.62 3.76 16.41
N HIS A 83 3.71 3.08 17.11
CA HIS A 83 2.28 3.28 16.88
C HIS A 83 1.95 4.75 17.15
N LEU A 84 1.14 5.38 16.28
CA LEU A 84 0.74 6.79 16.46
C LEU A 84 0.09 7.02 17.84
N SER A 85 -0.60 6.03 18.38
CA SER A 85 -1.16 6.05 19.74
C SER A 85 -0.10 6.22 20.85
N ALA A 86 1.16 5.87 20.59
CA ALA A 86 2.29 6.04 21.49
C ALA A 86 3.03 7.39 21.29
N ARG A 87 2.57 8.25 20.36
CA ARG A 87 3.19 9.53 20.00
C ARG A 87 2.24 10.72 20.20
N PRO A 88 1.90 11.05 21.47
CA PRO A 88 0.99 12.16 21.78
C PRO A 88 1.56 13.53 21.35
N ASP A 89 2.89 13.65 21.27
CA ASP A 89 3.59 14.83 20.77
C ASP A 89 3.26 15.10 19.29
N LEU A 90 3.20 14.06 18.46
CA LEU A 90 2.85 14.19 17.04
C LEU A 90 1.38 14.54 16.85
N ILE A 91 0.49 13.97 17.68
CA ILE A 91 -0.94 14.30 17.66
C ILE A 91 -1.15 15.77 18.02
N ALA A 92 -0.53 16.24 19.11
CA ALA A 92 -0.63 17.64 19.53
C ALA A 92 -0.07 18.62 18.48
N ALA A 93 1.06 18.27 17.85
CA ALA A 93 1.64 19.08 16.79
C ALA A 93 0.71 19.17 15.57
N PHE A 94 0.12 18.04 15.16
CA PHE A 94 -0.85 17.99 14.06
C PHE A 94 -2.11 18.83 14.36
N GLU A 95 -2.68 18.67 15.56
CA GLU A 95 -3.85 19.44 15.99
C GLU A 95 -3.56 20.94 16.01
N SER A 96 -2.40 21.34 16.55
CA SER A 96 -1.99 22.74 16.56
C SER A 96 -1.76 23.31 15.16
N ALA A 97 -1.22 22.52 14.23
CA ALA A 97 -0.91 22.97 12.88
C ALA A 97 -2.14 23.04 11.96
N THR A 98 -3.14 22.20 12.20
CA THR A 98 -4.27 21.99 11.27
C THR A 98 -5.63 22.37 11.84
N GLY A 99 -5.78 22.43 13.17
CA GLY A 99 -7.07 22.59 13.85
C GLY A 99 -7.95 21.34 13.82
N VAL A 100 -7.47 20.20 13.31
CA VAL A 100 -8.23 18.95 13.19
C VAL A 100 -7.98 18.08 14.42
N THR A 101 -9.02 17.82 15.22
CA THR A 101 -8.95 16.92 16.38
C THR A 101 -8.84 15.44 15.98
N VAL A 102 -7.93 14.71 16.61
CA VAL A 102 -7.78 13.26 16.41
C VAL A 102 -8.53 12.51 17.50
N LEU A 103 -9.52 11.71 17.11
CA LEU A 103 -10.28 10.87 18.03
C LEU A 103 -9.63 9.49 18.17
N PRO A 104 -9.76 8.83 19.34
CA PRO A 104 -9.29 7.46 19.50
C PRO A 104 -9.99 6.52 18.52
N VAL A 105 -9.30 5.46 18.10
CA VAL A 105 -9.89 4.41 17.26
C VAL A 105 -11.10 3.83 18.01
N PRO A 106 -12.30 3.84 17.41
CA PRO A 106 -13.48 3.32 18.08
C PRO A 106 -13.33 1.83 18.36
N ASP A 107 -13.87 1.37 19.49
CA ASP A 107 -14.02 -0.05 19.76
C ASP A 107 -15.06 -0.65 18.81
N VAL A 108 -14.56 -1.37 17.80
CA VAL A 108 -15.37 -1.91 16.70
C VAL A 108 -16.30 -3.01 17.20
N ASP A 109 -15.88 -3.80 18.19
CA ASP A 109 -16.69 -4.89 18.77
C ASP A 109 -17.85 -4.33 19.60
N ALA A 110 -17.60 -3.23 20.33
CA ALA A 110 -18.65 -2.50 21.04
C ALA A 110 -19.66 -1.81 20.10
N ILE A 111 -19.22 -1.41 18.89
CA ILE A 111 -20.10 -0.82 17.87
C ILE A 111 -21.00 -1.88 17.24
N ILE A 112 -20.45 -3.03 16.87
CA ILE A 112 -21.20 -4.14 16.25
C ILE A 112 -22.24 -4.69 17.23
N SER A 113 -21.85 -4.92 18.49
CA SER A 113 -22.76 -5.42 19.53
C SER A 113 -23.93 -4.47 19.86
N ARG A 114 -23.76 -3.17 19.60
CA ARG A 114 -24.83 -2.15 19.73
C ARG A 114 -25.78 -2.12 18.53
N GLY A 115 -25.35 -2.64 17.38
CA GLY A 115 -26.20 -2.83 16.20
C GLY A 115 -27.21 -3.95 16.43
N ASP A 116 -26.75 -5.09 16.94
CA ASP A 116 -27.60 -6.28 17.18
C ASP A 116 -28.67 -6.05 18.26
N ALA A 117 -28.41 -5.16 19.24
CA ALA A 117 -29.36 -4.83 20.30
C ALA A 117 -30.49 -3.87 19.86
N ARG A 118 -30.45 -3.32 18.64
CA ARG A 118 -31.49 -2.41 18.12
C ARG A 118 -32.50 -3.10 17.20
N ASP A 119 -32.24 -4.34 16.81
CA ASP A 119 -33.08 -5.16 15.93
C ASP A 119 -33.80 -6.32 16.66
N GLY A 120 -33.91 -6.24 17.99
CA GLY A 120 -34.59 -7.22 18.86
C GLY A 120 -35.78 -6.66 19.62
#